data_AF-A0A2U1NZ20-F1
#
_entry.id   AF-A0A2U1NZ20-F1
#
_cell.length_a   1.000
_cell.length_b   1.000
_cell.length_c   1.000
_cell.angle_alpha   90.00
_cell.angle_beta   90.00
_cell.angle_gamma   90.00
#
_symmetry.space_group_name_H-M   'P 1'
#
loop_
_entity.id
_entity.type
_entity.pdbx_description
1 polymer ?
#
loop_
_entity_poly.entity_id
_entity_poly.type
_entity_poly.pdbx_seq_one_letter_code
_entity_poly.pdbx_strand_id
1 'polypeptide(L)'
;MSIKHMMISISSIRNSHSYKFITATFANNNHLLKPSSSFPQHFANMARSALDEMSGTGAFVRSPSTFRSFISRDPKSTFPAEPGRYHLYVSYACPWASRCLAYLQIKGLDKVISFTSVKPKWERTKESDEHMGWVFPDTEIEQQGAAPDPFNGAKSIRALYELASENYSGKYTVPVLWDKKLKTIVNNESEEIIRMLNTEFNEIAENPSLDLYPSHLQSQINELNGWIYSGINNGVYKCGFATKQGPYEEAAKQLYEALDKCEDILGKQRYLCGPSVTEADIRLFVTLIRFDEVYAVHFKCNKKLLREYPNLFNYTKDLFQIPGVSSTVNMEHIKKHYYGSHPSINPYGIIPVGPDIDYLSPHDRDRFSS
;
A
#
# COMPACT_ATOMS: atom_id res chain seq x y z
N MET A 1 -26.65 3.11 -69.08
CA MET A 1 -27.63 4.02 -68.43
C MET A 1 -26.96 5.37 -68.23
N SER A 2 -27.46 6.38 -68.95
CA SER A 2 -27.07 7.80 -68.90
C SER A 2 -27.49 8.39 -67.52
N ILE A 3 -26.87 9.42 -66.93
CA ILE A 3 -27.05 10.85 -67.24
C ILE A 3 -26.01 11.71 -66.49
N LYS A 4 -25.65 12.83 -67.13
CA LYS A 4 -24.74 13.93 -66.77
C LYS A 4 -25.33 14.94 -65.74
N HIS A 5 -24.40 15.64 -65.06
CA HIS A 5 -24.41 17.08 -64.65
C HIS A 5 -25.55 17.64 -63.77
N MET A 6 -25.22 18.38 -62.70
CA MET A 6 -25.32 19.87 -62.64
C MET A 6 -24.84 20.42 -61.28
N MET A 7 -23.89 21.36 -61.31
CA MET A 7 -23.67 22.37 -60.25
C MET A 7 -24.81 23.40 -60.31
N ILE A 8 -25.16 24.04 -59.19
CA ILE A 8 -25.44 25.49 -59.08
C ILE A 8 -25.51 25.88 -57.59
N SER A 9 -24.77 26.93 -57.25
CA SER A 9 -24.82 27.74 -56.02
C SER A 9 -25.98 28.74 -56.10
N ILE A 10 -26.56 29.18 -54.98
CA ILE A 10 -26.86 30.61 -54.71
C ILE A 10 -27.33 30.79 -53.25
N SER A 11 -26.85 31.91 -52.73
CA SER A 11 -26.86 32.49 -51.39
C SER A 11 -28.19 33.11 -50.91
N SER A 12 -28.28 33.23 -49.57
CA SER A 12 -28.78 34.37 -48.78
C SER A 12 -30.28 34.72 -48.81
N ILE A 13 -30.87 34.84 -47.61
CA ILE A 13 -31.50 36.08 -47.11
C ILE A 13 -31.77 35.96 -45.59
N ARG A 14 -31.41 37.03 -44.87
CA ARG A 14 -31.64 37.29 -43.44
C ARG A 14 -33.13 37.56 -43.15
N ASN A 15 -33.60 37.28 -41.94
CA ASN A 15 -34.28 38.30 -41.14
C ASN A 15 -34.36 37.97 -39.64
N SER A 16 -34.08 38.99 -38.86
CA SER A 16 -34.25 39.15 -37.41
C SER A 16 -35.73 39.06 -37.01
N HIS A 17 -36.02 38.87 -35.72
CA HIS A 17 -36.93 39.71 -34.92
C HIS A 17 -36.89 39.28 -33.43
N SER A 18 -36.62 40.26 -32.59
CA SER A 18 -36.58 40.23 -31.12
C SER A 18 -37.93 40.65 -30.55
N TYR A 19 -38.38 40.01 -29.45
CA TYR A 19 -39.49 40.50 -28.64
C TYR A 19 -39.09 40.58 -27.16
N LYS A 20 -39.14 41.81 -26.61
CA LYS A 20 -39.25 42.13 -25.18
C LYS A 20 -40.73 42.11 -24.80
N PHE A 21 -41.06 41.66 -23.59
CA PHE A 21 -42.30 42.05 -22.92
C PHE A 21 -42.07 42.46 -21.46
N ILE A 22 -42.97 43.34 -21.03
CA ILE A 22 -42.92 44.28 -19.91
C ILE A 22 -43.40 43.62 -18.60
N THR A 23 -42.91 44.18 -17.50
CA THR A 23 -43.23 43.94 -16.08
C THR A 23 -44.70 44.18 -15.69
N ALA A 24 -45.20 43.42 -14.72
CA ALA A 24 -46.29 43.86 -13.82
C ALA A 24 -46.12 43.26 -12.42
N THR A 25 -46.24 44.15 -11.43
CA THR A 25 -46.08 43.93 -9.99
C THR A 25 -47.44 43.56 -9.36
N PHE A 26 -47.47 42.61 -8.43
CA PHE A 26 -48.51 42.53 -7.40
C PHE A 26 -47.90 42.12 -6.06
N ALA A 27 -48.18 42.91 -5.03
CA ALA A 27 -47.88 42.63 -3.63
C ALA A 27 -49.16 42.14 -2.94
N ASN A 28 -49.06 41.08 -2.11
CA ASN A 28 -49.75 41.06 -0.82
C ASN A 28 -49.15 40.03 0.14
N ASN A 29 -49.08 40.44 1.41
CA ASN A 29 -48.48 39.75 2.56
C ASN A 29 -49.34 38.59 3.09
N ASN A 30 -48.72 37.52 3.61
CA ASN A 30 -48.67 37.25 5.07
C ASN A 30 -48.16 35.84 5.46
N HIS A 31 -47.44 35.84 6.60
CA HIS A 31 -47.22 34.78 7.60
C HIS A 31 -46.18 33.66 7.38
N LEU A 32 -44.99 33.93 7.95
CA LEU A 32 -44.31 33.16 9.02
C LEU A 32 -44.26 31.62 8.91
N LEU A 33 -43.14 31.10 8.37
CA LEU A 33 -42.46 29.91 8.91
C LEU A 33 -40.94 30.09 8.71
N LYS A 34 -40.18 30.18 9.81
CA LYS A 34 -38.71 30.08 9.81
C LYS A 34 -38.33 28.61 9.63
N PRO A 35 -37.47 28.24 8.67
CA PRO A 35 -36.72 27.00 8.77
C PRO A 35 -35.52 27.24 9.69
N SER A 36 -35.54 26.49 10.78
CA SER A 36 -34.44 26.24 11.71
C SER A 36 -33.09 26.04 11.01
N SER A 37 -32.07 26.64 11.60
CA SER A 37 -30.65 26.37 11.38
C SER A 37 -30.36 24.88 11.16
N SER A 38 -29.98 24.51 9.94
CA SER A 38 -29.37 23.23 9.66
C SER A 38 -27.93 23.24 10.18
N PHE A 39 -27.66 22.39 11.16
CA PHE A 39 -26.31 21.98 11.50
C PHE A 39 -25.65 21.33 10.28
N PRO A 40 -24.41 21.68 9.89
CA PRO A 40 -23.68 20.87 8.93
C PRO A 40 -23.29 19.57 9.63
N GLN A 41 -23.99 18.50 9.28
CA GLN A 41 -23.64 17.14 9.65
C GLN A 41 -22.42 16.75 8.79
N HIS A 42 -21.23 17.15 9.22
CA HIS A 42 -19.98 16.55 8.74
C HIS A 42 -19.90 15.12 9.28
N PHE A 43 -20.60 14.19 8.63
CA PHE A 43 -20.07 12.83 8.56
C PHE A 43 -18.79 12.94 7.77
N ALA A 44 -17.65 12.95 8.46
CA ALA A 44 -16.38 12.66 7.83
C ALA A 44 -16.54 11.27 7.19
N ASN A 45 -16.68 11.22 5.87
CA ASN A 45 -16.58 9.97 5.13
C ASN A 45 -15.20 9.40 5.49
N MET A 46 -15.16 8.37 6.35
CA MET A 46 -13.92 7.68 6.65
C MET A 46 -13.39 7.09 5.35
N ALA A 47 -12.10 7.31 5.08
CA ALA A 47 -11.45 6.82 3.88
C ALA A 47 -11.63 5.30 3.81
N ARG A 48 -12.18 4.81 2.70
CA ARG A 48 -12.45 3.37 2.50
C ARG A 48 -11.27 2.69 1.78
N SER A 49 -10.49 3.47 1.04
CA SER A 49 -9.25 3.07 0.38
C SER A 49 -8.17 4.16 0.51
N ALA A 50 -6.95 3.89 0.04
CA ALA A 50 -5.88 4.90 -0.02
C ALA A 50 -6.21 6.09 -0.96
N LEU A 51 -7.13 5.90 -1.91
CA LEU A 51 -7.56 6.95 -2.84
C LEU A 51 -8.41 8.03 -2.14
N ASP A 52 -9.01 7.69 -1.00
CA ASP A 52 -9.89 8.57 -0.24
C ASP A 52 -9.14 9.35 0.85
N GLU A 53 -7.83 9.15 0.98
CA GLU A 53 -7.00 9.70 2.06
C GLU A 53 -6.49 11.12 1.77
N MET A 54 -7.19 11.89 0.93
CA MET A 54 -6.77 13.25 0.56
C MET A 54 -7.45 14.27 1.45
N SER A 55 -6.67 15.11 2.11
CA SER A 55 -7.20 16.27 2.85
C SER A 55 -7.74 17.34 1.89
N GLY A 56 -8.51 18.29 2.40
CA GLY A 56 -8.96 19.47 1.63
C GLY A 56 -7.81 20.32 1.08
N THR A 57 -6.59 20.18 1.62
CA THR A 57 -5.39 20.85 1.10
C THR A 57 -4.78 20.13 -0.10
N GLY A 58 -5.15 18.88 -0.35
CA GLY A 58 -4.62 18.01 -1.41
C GLY A 58 -3.45 17.13 -0.96
N ALA A 59 -3.23 17.01 0.35
CA ALA A 59 -2.19 16.16 0.94
C ALA A 59 -2.74 14.78 1.30
N PHE A 60 -1.94 13.74 1.09
CA PHE A 60 -2.23 12.37 1.52
C PHE A 60 -2.04 12.23 3.05
N VAL A 61 -3.08 11.78 3.76
CA VAL A 61 -3.08 11.56 5.22
C VAL A 61 -3.54 10.14 5.53
N ARG A 62 -2.62 9.28 5.97
CA ARG A 62 -2.90 7.88 6.27
C ARG A 62 -3.69 7.71 7.56
N SER A 63 -4.81 7.00 7.48
CA SER A 63 -5.63 6.57 8.62
C SER A 63 -4.97 5.39 9.35
N PRO A 64 -5.04 5.35 10.71
CA PRO A 64 -4.43 4.31 11.52
C PRO A 64 -5.15 2.94 11.41
N SER A 65 -4.42 1.88 11.74
CA SER A 65 -4.87 0.49 11.89
C SER A 65 -5.64 0.27 13.20
N THR A 66 -6.57 -0.69 13.24
CA THR A 66 -7.62 -0.81 14.27
C THR A 66 -7.60 -2.12 15.06
N PHE A 67 -7.17 -3.24 14.46
CA PHE A 67 -6.98 -4.50 15.18
C PHE A 67 -5.55 -4.55 15.70
N ARG A 68 -5.39 -4.51 17.03
CA ARG A 68 -4.11 -4.28 17.71
C ARG A 68 -3.84 -5.29 18.83
N SER A 69 -4.47 -6.47 18.76
CA SER A 69 -4.19 -7.53 19.73
C SER A 69 -2.80 -8.12 19.47
N PHE A 70 -2.23 -8.77 20.49
CA PHE A 70 -0.89 -9.34 20.42
C PHE A 70 -0.92 -10.85 20.66
N ILE A 71 -0.11 -11.55 19.87
CA ILE A 71 0.34 -12.90 20.15
C ILE A 71 1.37 -12.83 21.29
N SER A 72 1.37 -13.81 22.18
CA SER A 72 2.30 -13.91 23.30
C SER A 72 2.81 -15.34 23.45
N ARG A 73 4.04 -15.49 23.91
CA ARG A 73 4.59 -16.79 24.35
C ARG A 73 3.89 -17.37 25.58
N ASP A 74 3.14 -16.56 26.33
CA ASP A 74 2.38 -17.05 27.49
C ASP A 74 1.25 -17.97 26.98
N PRO A 75 1.27 -19.28 27.32
CA PRO A 75 0.25 -20.23 26.89
C PRO A 75 -1.14 -19.91 27.45
N LYS A 76 -1.25 -19.03 28.46
CA LYS A 76 -2.51 -18.56 29.02
C LYS A 76 -3.06 -17.31 28.34
N SER A 77 -2.30 -16.70 27.43
CA SER A 77 -2.78 -15.54 26.68
C SER A 77 -3.97 -15.92 25.78
N THR A 78 -4.77 -14.94 25.39
CA THR A 78 -5.87 -15.16 24.42
C THR A 78 -5.32 -15.67 23.08
N PHE A 79 -4.14 -15.17 22.70
CA PHE A 79 -3.43 -15.51 21.47
C PHE A 79 -2.02 -16.06 21.80
N PRO A 80 -1.91 -17.32 22.26
CA PRO A 80 -0.63 -17.96 22.54
C PRO A 80 0.10 -18.36 21.25
N ALA A 81 1.42 -18.23 21.21
CA ALA A 81 2.27 -18.62 20.07
C ALA A 81 2.24 -20.14 19.79
N GLU A 82 1.21 -20.59 19.08
CA GLU A 82 0.94 -22.01 18.79
C GLU A 82 1.19 -22.35 17.31
N PRO A 83 1.99 -23.39 17.00
CA PRO A 83 2.19 -23.85 15.63
C PRO A 83 0.88 -24.17 14.92
N GLY A 84 0.74 -23.67 13.70
CA GLY A 84 -0.43 -23.95 12.88
C GLY A 84 -1.73 -23.29 13.34
N ARG A 85 -1.73 -22.42 14.36
CA ARG A 85 -2.94 -21.67 14.77
C ARG A 85 -3.19 -20.43 13.91
N TYR A 86 -2.15 -19.73 13.52
CA TYR A 86 -2.25 -18.44 12.85
C TYR A 86 -2.14 -18.55 11.34
N HIS A 87 -2.69 -17.56 10.66
CA HIS A 87 -2.55 -17.40 9.22
C HIS A 87 -2.35 -15.94 8.86
N LEU A 88 -1.53 -15.67 7.85
CA LEU A 88 -1.26 -14.32 7.37
C LEU A 88 -1.90 -14.11 5.99
N TYR A 89 -2.91 -13.25 5.90
CA TYR A 89 -3.42 -12.81 4.60
C TYR A 89 -2.64 -11.59 4.13
N VAL A 90 -2.15 -11.64 2.89
CA VAL A 90 -1.23 -10.66 2.32
C VAL A 90 -1.62 -10.29 0.90
N SER A 91 -0.96 -9.27 0.37
CA SER A 91 -0.73 -9.13 -1.07
C SER A 91 0.76 -8.95 -1.28
N TYR A 92 1.36 -9.68 -2.22
CA TYR A 92 2.74 -9.43 -2.64
C TYR A 92 2.98 -7.99 -3.12
N ALA A 93 1.93 -7.29 -3.56
CA ALA A 93 2.07 -5.91 -3.99
C ALA A 93 2.26 -4.92 -2.84
N CYS A 94 1.66 -5.20 -1.68
CA CYS A 94 1.62 -4.28 -0.55
C CYS A 94 2.96 -4.29 0.22
N PRO A 95 3.68 -3.15 0.31
CA PRO A 95 4.95 -3.10 1.03
C PRO A 95 4.78 -3.39 2.53
N TRP A 96 3.66 -2.98 3.13
CA TRP A 96 3.35 -3.25 4.54
C TRP A 96 3.22 -4.75 4.81
N ALA A 97 2.50 -5.48 3.94
CA ALA A 97 2.36 -6.93 4.05
C ALA A 97 3.66 -7.68 3.73
N SER A 98 4.46 -7.12 2.81
CA SER A 98 5.76 -7.70 2.44
C SER A 98 6.77 -7.69 3.60
N ARG A 99 6.65 -6.76 4.55
CA ARG A 99 7.45 -6.79 5.79
C ARG A 99 7.19 -8.08 6.56
N CYS A 100 5.92 -8.43 6.73
CA CYS A 100 5.51 -9.64 7.43
C CYS A 100 5.97 -10.89 6.69
N LEU A 101 5.90 -10.93 5.35
CA LEU A 101 6.43 -12.05 4.57
C LEU A 101 7.95 -12.19 4.71
N ALA A 102 8.70 -11.09 4.67
CA ALA A 102 10.14 -11.10 4.88
C ALA A 102 10.48 -11.66 6.27
N TYR A 103 9.80 -11.21 7.32
CA TYR A 103 9.97 -11.77 8.67
C TYR A 103 9.60 -13.24 8.75
N LEU A 104 8.50 -13.66 8.12
CA LEU A 104 8.07 -15.06 8.08
C LEU A 104 9.17 -15.96 7.52
N GLN A 105 9.82 -15.55 6.42
CA GLN A 105 10.91 -16.31 5.79
C GLN A 105 12.21 -16.22 6.58
N ILE A 106 12.67 -15.01 6.94
CA ILE A 106 13.94 -14.78 7.62
C ILE A 106 13.98 -15.45 9.00
N LYS A 107 12.84 -15.50 9.72
CA LYS A 107 12.73 -16.21 11.00
C LYS A 107 12.51 -17.71 10.84
N GLY A 108 12.26 -18.21 9.64
CA GLY A 108 11.93 -19.61 9.38
C GLY A 108 10.62 -20.02 10.07
N LEU A 109 9.57 -19.24 9.84
CA LEU A 109 8.23 -19.43 10.42
C LEU A 109 7.19 -19.87 9.38
N ASP A 110 7.60 -20.12 8.14
CA ASP A 110 6.75 -20.55 7.03
C ASP A 110 6.06 -21.90 7.27
N LYS A 111 6.65 -22.77 8.10
CA LYS A 111 6.03 -24.02 8.58
C LYS A 111 5.12 -23.82 9.80
N VAL A 112 5.22 -22.68 10.49
CA VAL A 112 4.51 -22.37 11.73
C VAL A 112 3.26 -21.54 11.46
N ILE A 113 3.38 -20.55 10.58
CA ILE A 113 2.32 -19.63 10.19
C ILE A 113 2.17 -19.70 8.68
N SER A 114 1.08 -20.33 8.24
CA SER A 114 0.67 -20.34 6.83
C SER A 114 0.33 -18.93 6.34
N PHE A 115 0.42 -18.68 5.03
CA PHE A 115 -0.03 -17.41 4.43
C PHE A 115 -0.78 -17.63 3.11
N THR A 116 -1.63 -16.66 2.74
CA THR A 116 -2.35 -16.63 1.46
C THR A 116 -2.26 -15.22 0.87
N SER A 117 -1.85 -15.11 -0.39
CA SER A 117 -1.89 -13.85 -1.13
C SER A 117 -3.20 -13.71 -1.90
N VAL A 118 -3.78 -12.51 -1.84
CA VAL A 118 -4.90 -12.09 -2.71
C VAL A 118 -4.44 -11.77 -4.13
N LYS A 119 -5.40 -11.53 -5.04
CA LYS A 119 -5.11 -10.98 -6.38
C LYS A 119 -4.43 -9.61 -6.28
N PRO A 120 -3.55 -9.26 -7.22
CA PRO A 120 -2.82 -8.00 -7.18
C PRO A 120 -3.70 -6.79 -7.52
N LYS A 121 -4.62 -6.93 -8.47
CA LYS A 121 -5.50 -5.84 -8.89
C LYS A 121 -6.68 -5.72 -7.93
N TRP A 122 -7.00 -4.50 -7.50
CA TRP A 122 -8.23 -4.28 -6.74
C TRP A 122 -9.46 -4.51 -7.60
N GLU A 123 -10.43 -5.17 -6.99
CA GLU A 123 -11.71 -5.53 -7.59
C GLU A 123 -12.85 -5.20 -6.63
N ARG A 124 -14.08 -5.27 -7.13
CA ARG A 124 -15.27 -4.99 -6.33
C ARG A 124 -15.37 -6.04 -5.21
N THR A 125 -15.42 -5.58 -3.98
CA THR A 125 -15.38 -6.45 -2.78
C THR A 125 -16.75 -7.01 -2.38
N LYS A 126 -17.84 -6.36 -2.83
CA LYS A 126 -19.23 -6.77 -2.66
C LYS A 126 -20.06 -6.30 -3.84
N GLU A 127 -21.04 -7.11 -4.25
CA GLU A 127 -21.95 -6.75 -5.34
C GLU A 127 -22.88 -5.57 -4.96
N SER A 128 -23.20 -5.44 -3.67
CA SER A 128 -24.16 -4.45 -3.15
C SER A 128 -23.62 -3.01 -3.11
N ASP A 129 -22.33 -2.79 -3.35
CA ASP A 129 -21.73 -1.45 -3.36
C ASP A 129 -20.54 -1.35 -4.32
N GLU A 130 -19.96 -0.16 -4.44
CA GLU A 130 -18.88 0.15 -5.37
C GLU A 130 -17.48 0.06 -4.75
N HIS A 131 -17.36 -0.50 -3.54
CA HIS A 131 -16.07 -0.56 -2.86
C HIS A 131 -15.10 -1.51 -3.58
N MET A 132 -13.98 -0.96 -4.05
CA MET A 132 -12.86 -1.68 -4.66
C MET A 132 -11.79 -1.99 -3.62
N GLY A 133 -11.24 -3.21 -3.64
CA GLY A 133 -10.22 -3.64 -2.70
C GLY A 133 -9.66 -5.02 -3.00
N TRP A 134 -9.07 -5.64 -1.98
CA TRP A 134 -8.38 -6.93 -2.08
C TRP A 134 -9.38 -8.09 -2.18
N VAL A 135 -9.29 -8.85 -3.28
CA VAL A 135 -10.19 -9.97 -3.61
C VAL A 135 -9.38 -11.26 -3.78
N PHE A 136 -9.90 -12.37 -3.28
CA PHE A 136 -9.32 -13.69 -3.50
C PHE A 136 -9.69 -14.19 -4.90
N PRO A 137 -8.81 -14.92 -5.60
CA PRO A 137 -9.23 -15.65 -6.79
C PRO A 137 -10.22 -16.76 -6.41
N ASP A 138 -11.04 -17.20 -7.37
CA ASP A 138 -11.96 -18.33 -7.19
C ASP A 138 -11.21 -19.67 -7.24
N THR A 139 -10.09 -19.73 -7.97
CA THR A 139 -9.25 -20.93 -8.10
C THR A 139 -7.76 -20.57 -8.06
N GLU A 140 -6.89 -21.51 -7.73
CA GLU A 140 -5.43 -21.29 -7.68
C GLU A 140 -4.80 -20.97 -9.06
N ILE A 141 -5.49 -21.33 -10.16
CA ILE A 141 -5.00 -21.11 -11.52
C ILE A 141 -5.41 -19.78 -12.12
N GLU A 142 -6.38 -19.07 -11.51
CA GLU A 142 -6.89 -17.78 -12.04
C GLU A 142 -5.79 -16.70 -12.01
N GLN A 143 -4.99 -16.67 -10.94
CA GLN A 143 -3.91 -15.71 -10.77
C GLN A 143 -2.74 -16.40 -10.07
N GLN A 144 -1.68 -16.70 -10.84
CA GLN A 144 -0.45 -17.27 -10.30
C GLN A 144 0.06 -16.46 -9.12
N GLY A 145 0.40 -17.14 -8.02
CA GLY A 145 0.86 -16.54 -6.77
C GLY A 145 -0.25 -16.00 -5.87
N ALA A 146 -1.52 -16.03 -6.29
CA ALA A 146 -2.67 -15.82 -5.41
C ALA A 146 -3.42 -17.15 -5.22
N ALA A 147 -4.14 -17.28 -4.11
CA ALA A 147 -4.93 -18.48 -3.85
C ALA A 147 -6.28 -18.11 -3.19
N PRO A 148 -7.33 -18.94 -3.34
CA PRO A 148 -8.58 -18.75 -2.63
C PRO A 148 -8.39 -18.70 -1.12
N ASP A 149 -9.33 -18.11 -0.38
CA ASP A 149 -9.32 -18.19 1.09
C ASP A 149 -9.49 -19.66 1.54
N PRO A 150 -8.50 -20.25 2.23
CA PRO A 150 -8.55 -21.67 2.59
C PRO A 150 -9.40 -21.99 3.82
N PHE A 151 -9.89 -20.98 4.58
CA PHE A 151 -10.54 -21.24 5.88
C PHE A 151 -11.98 -20.75 6.02
N ASN A 152 -12.32 -19.60 5.46
CA ASN A 152 -13.59 -18.93 5.78
C ASN A 152 -14.54 -18.86 4.57
N GLY A 153 -14.09 -19.27 3.39
CA GLY A 153 -14.82 -19.08 2.14
C GLY A 153 -14.96 -17.59 1.76
N ALA A 154 -14.12 -16.72 2.33
CA ALA A 154 -14.14 -15.30 2.06
C ALA A 154 -13.76 -15.02 0.61
N LYS A 155 -14.52 -14.15 -0.06
CA LYS A 155 -14.21 -13.69 -1.43
C LYS A 155 -13.35 -12.43 -1.44
N SER A 156 -13.25 -11.72 -0.33
CA SER A 156 -12.42 -10.51 -0.21
C SER A 156 -11.85 -10.36 1.19
N ILE A 157 -10.80 -9.55 1.33
CA ILE A 157 -10.27 -9.17 2.66
C ILE A 157 -11.35 -8.44 3.47
N ARG A 158 -12.19 -7.65 2.81
CA ARG A 158 -13.35 -7.03 3.45
C ARG A 158 -14.24 -8.04 4.17
N ALA A 159 -14.53 -9.18 3.55
CA ALA A 159 -15.34 -10.21 4.18
C ALA A 159 -14.68 -10.78 5.46
N LEU A 160 -13.35 -10.85 5.54
CA LEU A 160 -12.65 -11.26 6.76
C LEU A 160 -12.80 -10.24 7.89
N TYR A 161 -12.74 -8.94 7.58
CA TYR A 161 -12.96 -7.88 8.56
C TYR A 161 -14.39 -7.88 9.09
N GLU A 162 -15.37 -8.07 8.21
CA GLU A 162 -16.78 -8.14 8.58
C GLU A 162 -17.09 -9.42 9.37
N LEU A 163 -16.40 -10.53 9.08
CA LEU A 163 -16.45 -11.75 9.88
C LEU A 163 -15.89 -11.54 11.29
N ALA A 164 -14.81 -10.77 11.42
CA ALA A 164 -14.19 -10.48 12.71
C ALA A 164 -14.96 -9.44 13.53
N SER A 165 -15.72 -8.55 12.89
CA SER A 165 -16.48 -7.47 13.54
C SER A 165 -17.62 -6.96 12.66
N GLU A 166 -18.86 -7.19 13.10
CA GLU A 166 -20.07 -6.72 12.41
C GLU A 166 -20.17 -5.20 12.28
N ASN A 167 -19.55 -4.45 13.20
CA ASN A 167 -19.59 -2.99 13.25
C ASN A 167 -18.31 -2.33 12.71
N TYR A 168 -17.51 -3.04 11.91
CA TYR A 168 -16.28 -2.49 11.36
C TYR A 168 -16.57 -1.37 10.35
N SER A 169 -15.91 -0.22 10.52
CA SER A 169 -16.12 0.96 9.67
C SER A 169 -14.82 1.58 9.13
N GLY A 170 -13.69 0.87 9.26
CA GLY A 170 -12.39 1.31 8.75
C GLY A 170 -12.04 0.78 7.36
N LYS A 171 -10.74 0.80 7.03
CA LYS A 171 -10.19 0.29 5.77
C LYS A 171 -9.93 -1.20 5.83
N TYR A 172 -10.21 -1.89 4.73
CA TYR A 172 -9.95 -3.32 4.58
C TYR A 172 -8.52 -3.55 4.06
N THR A 173 -7.54 -3.44 4.95
CA THR A 173 -6.10 -3.48 4.61
C THR A 173 -5.51 -4.88 4.65
N VAL A 174 -4.36 -5.05 3.99
CA VAL A 174 -3.41 -6.14 4.27
C VAL A 174 -2.11 -5.52 4.83
N PRO A 175 -1.37 -6.20 5.72
CA PRO A 175 -1.55 -7.60 6.16
C PRO A 175 -2.72 -7.79 7.14
N VAL A 176 -3.22 -9.02 7.23
CA VAL A 176 -4.15 -9.46 8.28
C VAL A 176 -3.57 -10.70 8.94
N LEU A 177 -3.22 -10.59 10.23
CA LEU A 177 -2.86 -11.74 11.06
C LEU A 177 -4.14 -12.33 11.66
N TRP A 178 -4.49 -13.51 11.20
CA TRP A 178 -5.75 -14.19 11.50
C TRP A 178 -5.55 -15.34 12.50
N ASP A 179 -6.45 -15.44 13.48
CA ASP A 179 -6.56 -16.60 14.36
C ASP A 179 -7.59 -17.58 13.80
N LYS A 180 -7.15 -18.78 13.40
CA LYS A 180 -8.04 -19.81 12.85
C LYS A 180 -8.95 -20.44 13.91
N LYS A 181 -8.56 -20.45 15.18
CA LYS A 181 -9.37 -21.01 16.28
C LYS A 181 -10.50 -20.07 16.65
N LEU A 182 -10.19 -18.79 16.86
CA LEU A 182 -11.17 -17.78 17.25
C LEU A 182 -11.90 -17.13 16.08
N LYS A 183 -11.47 -17.41 14.84
CA LYS A 183 -12.02 -16.84 13.59
C LYS A 183 -12.10 -15.31 13.66
N THR A 184 -11.00 -14.68 14.06
CA THR A 184 -10.91 -13.24 14.20
C THR A 184 -9.56 -12.71 13.77
N ILE A 185 -9.49 -11.40 13.53
CA ILE A 185 -8.24 -10.70 13.25
C ILE A 185 -7.53 -10.43 14.58
N VAL A 186 -6.32 -10.96 14.72
CA VAL A 186 -5.43 -10.63 15.84
C VAL A 186 -4.91 -9.21 15.67
N ASN A 187 -4.30 -8.94 14.52
CA ASN A 187 -3.62 -7.67 14.26
C ASN A 187 -3.60 -7.33 12.76
N ASN A 188 -3.71 -6.06 12.41
CA ASN A 188 -3.56 -5.55 11.03
C ASN A 188 -2.53 -4.41 10.90
N GLU A 189 -1.68 -4.22 11.90
CA GLU A 189 -0.56 -3.29 11.91
C GLU A 189 0.75 -4.04 11.60
N SER A 190 1.33 -3.77 10.43
CA SER A 190 2.56 -4.44 9.98
C SER A 190 3.72 -4.31 10.95
N GLU A 191 3.87 -3.15 11.62
CA GLU A 191 4.95 -2.89 12.58
C GLU A 191 4.83 -3.76 13.84
N GLU A 192 3.62 -3.97 14.33
CA GLU A 192 3.38 -4.83 15.49
C GLU A 192 3.49 -6.30 15.11
N ILE A 193 2.99 -6.67 13.92
CA ILE A 193 3.09 -8.05 13.42
C ILE A 193 4.54 -8.48 13.30
N ILE A 194 5.41 -7.69 12.69
CA ILE A 194 6.83 -8.07 12.57
C ILE A 194 7.53 -8.15 13.93
N ARG A 195 7.14 -7.33 14.91
CA ARG A 195 7.64 -7.45 16.30
C ARG A 195 7.21 -8.76 16.95
N MET A 196 5.95 -9.19 16.76
CA MET A 196 5.48 -10.49 17.24
C MET A 196 6.22 -11.66 16.58
N LEU A 197 6.40 -11.60 15.25
CA LEU A 197 7.15 -12.62 14.51
C LEU A 197 8.63 -12.68 14.92
N ASN A 198 9.21 -11.56 15.37
CA ASN A 198 10.59 -11.49 15.81
C ASN A 198 10.85 -12.30 17.09
N THR A 199 9.91 -12.29 18.04
CA THR A 199 10.18 -12.79 19.41
C THR A 199 9.23 -13.86 19.92
N GLU A 200 7.94 -13.78 19.61
CA GLU A 200 6.93 -14.59 20.30
C GLU A 200 6.92 -16.06 19.85
N PHE A 201 7.44 -16.33 18.65
CA PHE A 201 7.56 -17.66 18.08
C PHE A 201 8.97 -18.25 18.21
N ASN A 202 9.88 -17.65 18.98
CA ASN A 202 11.27 -18.08 19.05
C ASN A 202 11.45 -19.54 19.51
N GLU A 203 10.55 -20.11 20.31
CA GLU A 203 10.67 -21.52 20.73
C GLU A 203 10.41 -22.52 19.58
N ILE A 204 9.82 -22.07 18.48
CA ILE A 204 9.36 -22.90 17.35
C ILE A 204 9.85 -22.39 15.99
N ALA A 205 10.66 -21.33 15.96
CA ALA A 205 11.27 -20.77 14.77
C ALA A 205 12.51 -21.56 14.34
N GLU A 206 12.79 -21.67 13.03
CA GLU A 206 14.05 -22.28 12.56
C GLU A 206 15.27 -21.38 12.83
N ASN A 207 15.07 -20.05 12.88
CA ASN A 207 16.12 -19.07 13.20
C ASN A 207 15.81 -18.31 14.52
N PRO A 208 15.79 -19.00 15.68
CA PRO A 208 15.31 -18.43 16.94
C PRO A 208 16.27 -17.39 17.52
N SER A 209 17.56 -17.49 17.23
CA SER A 209 18.60 -16.55 17.71
C SER A 209 18.68 -15.26 16.90
N LEU A 210 18.07 -15.21 15.71
CA LEU A 210 18.05 -14.00 14.90
C LEU A 210 17.08 -12.98 15.51
N ASP A 211 17.62 -11.87 15.99
CA ASP A 211 16.85 -10.75 16.54
C ASP A 211 17.03 -9.52 15.66
N LEU A 212 15.95 -9.14 14.96
CA LEU A 212 15.92 -7.95 14.11
C LEU A 212 15.60 -6.66 14.90
N TYR A 213 15.41 -6.76 16.22
CA TYR A 213 15.18 -5.63 17.12
C TYR A 213 15.91 -5.75 18.47
N PRO A 214 17.23 -5.96 18.45
CA PRO A 214 17.97 -6.22 19.67
C PRO A 214 18.01 -4.99 20.56
N SER A 215 17.92 -5.21 21.87
CA SER A 215 17.79 -4.17 22.91
C SER A 215 18.79 -3.02 22.75
N HIS A 216 20.05 -3.34 22.44
CA HIS A 216 21.13 -2.37 22.29
C HIS A 216 21.02 -1.46 21.04
N LEU A 217 20.19 -1.80 20.05
CA LEU A 217 19.96 -1.00 18.84
C LEU A 217 18.58 -0.35 18.80
N GLN A 218 17.68 -0.61 19.76
CA GLN A 218 16.28 -0.16 19.66
C GLN A 218 16.13 1.35 19.50
N SER A 219 16.92 2.15 20.22
CA SER A 219 16.87 3.61 20.09
C SER A 219 17.23 4.07 18.67
N GLN A 220 18.30 3.51 18.09
CA GLN A 220 18.73 3.83 16.74
C GLN A 220 17.71 3.34 15.70
N ILE A 221 17.19 2.13 15.85
CA ILE A 221 16.15 1.56 14.97
C ILE A 221 14.90 2.45 15.00
N ASN A 222 14.45 2.89 16.17
CA ASN A 222 13.26 3.72 16.31
C ASN A 222 13.45 5.11 15.67
N GLU A 223 14.62 5.72 15.85
CA GLU A 223 14.95 6.99 15.20
C GLU A 223 14.92 6.84 13.67
N LEU A 224 15.63 5.83 13.13
CA LEU A 224 15.66 5.52 11.70
C LEU A 224 14.27 5.28 11.15
N ASN A 225 13.50 4.40 11.79
CA ASN A 225 12.14 4.07 11.38
C ASN A 225 11.22 5.30 11.31
N GLY A 226 11.38 6.27 12.22
CA GLY A 226 10.56 7.48 12.23
C GLY A 226 10.70 8.29 10.94
N TRP A 227 11.93 8.66 10.59
CA TRP A 227 12.16 9.48 9.39
C TRP A 227 12.11 8.66 8.09
N ILE A 228 12.50 7.38 8.10
CA ILE A 228 12.32 6.48 6.95
C ILE A 228 10.84 6.29 6.65
N TYR A 229 9.99 6.11 7.66
CA TYR A 229 8.55 6.00 7.45
C TYR A 229 7.98 7.29 6.85
N SER A 230 8.25 8.44 7.47
CA SER A 230 7.64 9.71 7.04
C SER A 230 8.16 10.19 5.68
N GLY A 231 9.47 10.08 5.45
CA GLY A 231 10.17 10.59 4.27
C GLY A 231 10.23 9.60 3.11
N ILE A 232 10.31 8.28 3.37
CA ILE A 232 10.49 7.27 2.30
C ILE A 232 9.26 6.38 2.17
N ASN A 233 8.95 5.55 3.17
CA ASN A 233 7.90 4.53 3.03
C ASN A 233 6.52 5.14 2.74
N ASN A 234 6.16 6.19 3.48
CA ASN A 234 4.95 6.95 3.25
C ASN A 234 5.19 8.14 2.30
N GLY A 235 6.45 8.59 2.16
CA GLY A 235 6.82 9.72 1.29
C GLY A 235 6.50 9.47 -0.19
N VAL A 236 6.76 8.26 -0.70
CA VAL A 236 6.38 7.90 -2.08
C VAL A 236 4.87 7.97 -2.31
N TYR A 237 4.06 7.60 -1.32
CA TYR A 237 2.60 7.74 -1.39
C TYR A 237 2.15 9.20 -1.32
N LYS A 238 2.81 10.03 -0.49
CA LYS A 238 2.57 11.48 -0.47
C LYS A 238 2.86 12.12 -1.83
N CYS A 239 3.92 11.68 -2.52
CA CYS A 239 4.22 12.12 -3.88
C CYS A 239 3.12 11.67 -4.86
N GLY A 240 2.84 10.37 -4.90
CA GLY A 240 1.96 9.78 -5.90
C GLY A 240 0.50 10.20 -5.80
N PHE A 241 0.01 10.42 -4.59
CA PHE A 241 -1.39 10.80 -4.34
C PHE A 241 -1.61 12.31 -4.16
N ALA A 242 -0.56 13.13 -4.17
CA ALA A 242 -0.72 14.58 -4.15
C ALA A 242 -1.58 15.03 -5.35
N THR A 243 -2.61 15.83 -5.07
CA THR A 243 -3.53 16.37 -6.11
C THR A 243 -3.18 17.79 -6.55
N LYS A 244 -2.12 18.37 -5.98
CA LYS A 244 -1.62 19.71 -6.27
C LYS A 244 -0.09 19.71 -6.35
N GLN A 245 0.46 20.64 -7.14
CA GLN A 245 1.90 20.76 -7.39
C GLN A 245 2.71 21.02 -6.11
N GLY A 246 2.30 21.97 -5.27
CA GLY A 246 3.02 22.30 -4.03
C GLY A 246 3.19 21.12 -3.05
N PRO A 247 2.11 20.41 -2.66
CA PRO A 247 2.21 19.20 -1.85
C PRO A 247 3.08 18.10 -2.48
N TYR A 248 3.04 17.94 -3.80
CA TYR A 248 3.93 17.01 -4.51
C TYR A 248 5.40 17.41 -4.38
N GLU A 249 5.74 18.68 -4.65
CA GLU A 249 7.12 19.18 -4.59
C GLU A 249 7.72 19.06 -3.18
N GLU A 250 6.94 19.36 -2.14
CA GLU A 250 7.37 19.21 -0.75
C GLU A 250 7.61 17.73 -0.40
N ALA A 251 6.69 16.84 -0.78
CA ALA A 251 6.86 15.41 -0.55
C ALA A 251 8.07 14.84 -1.32
N ALA A 252 8.26 15.25 -2.57
CA ALA A 252 9.38 14.84 -3.38
C ALA A 252 10.72 15.33 -2.80
N LYS A 253 10.78 16.59 -2.35
CA LYS A 253 11.96 17.14 -1.67
C LYS A 253 12.33 16.30 -0.44
N GLN A 254 11.38 16.06 0.46
CA GLN A 254 11.60 15.26 1.68
C GLN A 254 12.02 13.82 1.35
N LEU A 255 11.42 13.21 0.33
CA LEU A 255 11.77 11.86 -0.12
C LEU A 255 13.24 11.78 -0.54
N TYR A 256 13.68 12.70 -1.39
CA TYR A 256 15.05 12.66 -1.90
C TYR A 256 16.09 13.05 -0.84
N GLU A 257 15.79 14.00 0.05
CA GLU A 257 16.65 14.29 1.21
C GLU A 257 16.82 13.05 2.11
N ALA A 258 15.74 12.29 2.33
CA ALA A 258 15.80 11.06 3.11
C ALA A 258 16.56 9.92 2.40
N LEU A 259 16.38 9.76 1.08
CA LEU A 259 17.15 8.79 0.29
C LEU A 259 18.64 9.13 0.27
N ASP A 260 19.00 10.41 0.10
CA ASP A 260 20.38 10.88 0.14
C ASP A 260 21.00 10.61 1.53
N LYS A 261 20.23 10.81 2.62
CA LYS A 261 20.67 10.44 3.97
C LYS A 261 20.91 8.93 4.13
N CYS A 262 20.03 8.07 3.60
CA CYS A 262 20.26 6.62 3.58
C CYS A 262 21.52 6.25 2.78
N GLU A 263 21.71 6.87 1.61
CA GLU A 263 22.89 6.65 0.76
C GLU A 263 24.20 6.97 1.51
N ASP A 264 24.23 8.08 2.25
CA ASP A 264 25.39 8.49 3.07
C ASP A 264 25.67 7.53 4.22
N ILE A 265 24.64 7.03 4.89
CA ILE A 265 24.77 6.00 5.95
C ILE A 265 25.33 4.73 5.33
N LEU A 266 24.71 4.24 4.26
CA LEU A 266 25.08 2.98 3.60
C LEU A 266 26.44 3.06 2.87
N GLY A 267 26.97 4.25 2.66
CA GLY A 267 28.35 4.46 2.20
C GLY A 267 29.41 4.11 3.24
N LYS A 268 29.05 4.05 4.53
CA LYS A 268 29.99 3.87 5.65
C LYS A 268 29.88 2.52 6.35
N GLN A 269 28.78 1.81 6.16
CA GLN A 269 28.45 0.58 6.86
C GLN A 269 27.52 -0.29 6.02
N ARG A 270 27.45 -1.60 6.30
CA ARG A 270 26.71 -2.59 5.50
C ARG A 270 25.18 -2.39 5.56
N TYR A 271 24.63 -2.18 6.75
CA TYR A 271 23.19 -2.00 7.00
C TYR A 271 22.92 -0.71 7.79
N LEU A 272 21.66 -0.32 7.98
CA LEU A 272 21.30 0.98 8.57
C LEU A 272 21.75 1.16 10.02
N CYS A 273 21.88 0.07 10.77
CA CYS A 273 22.33 0.06 12.17
C CYS A 273 23.72 -0.57 12.37
N GLY A 274 24.52 -0.72 11.32
CA GLY A 274 25.87 -1.27 11.39
C GLY A 274 26.04 -2.55 10.59
N PRO A 275 26.66 -3.62 11.14
CA PRO A 275 27.05 -4.81 10.37
C PRO A 275 25.95 -5.88 10.23
N SER A 276 24.86 -5.78 10.98
CA SER A 276 23.76 -6.77 10.96
C SER A 276 22.45 -6.17 10.49
N VAL A 277 21.64 -6.98 9.81
CA VAL A 277 20.29 -6.61 9.37
C VAL A 277 19.40 -6.39 10.60
N THR A 278 18.60 -5.34 10.55
CA THR A 278 17.59 -5.01 11.57
C THR A 278 16.22 -4.78 10.94
N GLU A 279 15.21 -4.54 11.76
CA GLU A 279 13.88 -4.16 11.28
C GLU A 279 13.94 -2.93 10.35
N ALA A 280 14.78 -1.94 10.67
CA ALA A 280 14.90 -0.74 9.86
C ALA A 280 15.23 -1.08 8.40
N ASP A 281 16.07 -2.10 8.21
CA ASP A 281 16.48 -2.55 6.88
C ASP A 281 15.33 -3.19 6.11
N ILE A 282 14.56 -4.08 6.76
CA ILE A 282 13.38 -4.70 6.14
C ILE A 282 12.30 -3.67 5.83
N ARG A 283 12.11 -2.68 6.72
CA ARG A 283 11.13 -1.59 6.50
C ARG A 283 11.52 -0.69 5.34
N LEU A 284 12.81 -0.42 5.14
CA LEU A 284 13.31 0.34 4.00
C LEU A 284 13.24 -0.49 2.70
N PHE A 285 13.72 -1.74 2.75
CA PHE A 285 13.79 -2.68 1.63
C PHE A 285 12.50 -2.77 0.82
N VAL A 286 11.37 -2.97 1.50
CA VAL A 286 10.07 -3.14 0.84
C VAL A 286 9.66 -1.91 0.02
N THR A 287 10.17 -0.72 0.33
CA THR A 287 9.99 0.47 -0.50
C THR A 287 11.03 0.52 -1.63
N LEU A 288 12.30 0.23 -1.36
CA LEU A 288 13.36 0.28 -2.37
C LEU A 288 13.12 -0.70 -3.52
N ILE A 289 12.75 -1.96 -3.22
CA ILE A 289 12.49 -2.98 -4.24
C ILE A 289 11.35 -2.62 -5.20
N ARG A 290 10.49 -1.65 -4.84
CA ARG A 290 9.38 -1.14 -5.66
C ARG A 290 9.71 0.17 -6.36
N PHE A 291 10.84 0.79 -6.06
CA PHE A 291 11.09 2.18 -6.40
C PHE A 291 11.18 2.40 -7.92
N ASP A 292 12.10 1.71 -8.59
CA ASP A 292 12.30 1.89 -10.03
C ASP A 292 11.19 1.23 -10.86
N GLU A 293 10.60 0.15 -10.35
CA GLU A 293 9.54 -0.62 -11.04
C GLU A 293 8.16 0.04 -10.95
N VAL A 294 7.92 0.86 -9.93
CA VAL A 294 6.64 1.51 -9.69
C VAL A 294 6.79 2.99 -9.39
N TYR A 295 7.45 3.35 -8.28
CA TYR A 295 7.33 4.69 -7.72
C TYR A 295 7.91 5.78 -8.61
N ALA A 296 8.98 5.47 -9.35
CA ALA A 296 9.59 6.38 -10.29
C ALA A 296 8.60 6.91 -11.33
N VAL A 297 7.81 6.04 -11.94
CA VAL A 297 6.84 6.42 -12.97
C VAL A 297 5.47 6.69 -12.36
N HIS A 298 4.89 5.71 -11.68
CA HIS A 298 3.51 5.75 -11.18
C HIS A 298 3.30 6.88 -10.17
N PHE A 299 4.26 7.07 -9.25
CA PHE A 299 4.20 8.10 -8.21
C PHE A 299 5.06 9.33 -8.52
N LYS A 300 5.63 9.39 -9.73
CA LYS A 300 6.47 10.50 -10.21
C LYS A 300 7.69 10.74 -9.32
N CYS A 301 8.18 9.74 -8.60
CA CYS A 301 9.40 9.83 -7.82
C CYS A 301 10.63 9.65 -8.73
N ASN A 302 10.84 10.59 -9.66
CA ASN A 302 11.79 10.43 -10.78
C ASN A 302 12.95 11.46 -10.83
N LYS A 303 13.25 12.19 -9.75
CA LYS A 303 14.44 13.08 -9.69
C LYS A 303 15.73 12.28 -9.87
N LYS A 304 15.78 11.09 -9.28
CA LYS A 304 16.90 10.13 -9.32
C LYS A 304 16.34 8.73 -9.06
N LEU A 305 16.72 7.76 -9.89
CA LEU A 305 16.32 6.35 -9.76
C LEU A 305 17.16 5.66 -8.69
N LEU A 306 16.63 4.58 -8.11
CA LEU A 306 17.33 3.77 -7.11
C LEU A 306 18.64 3.23 -7.66
N ARG A 307 18.67 2.73 -8.89
CA ARG A 307 19.90 2.22 -9.53
C ARG A 307 21.00 3.27 -9.72
N GLU A 308 20.68 4.56 -9.60
CA GLU A 308 21.65 5.66 -9.66
C GLU A 308 22.24 6.00 -8.26
N TYR A 309 21.79 5.31 -7.21
CA TYR A 309 22.36 5.35 -5.87
C TYR A 309 23.24 4.10 -5.63
N PRO A 310 24.57 4.21 -5.74
CA PRO A 310 25.43 3.03 -5.69
C PRO A 310 25.31 2.24 -4.38
N ASN A 311 25.17 2.90 -3.22
CA ASN A 311 25.06 2.19 -1.94
C ASN A 311 23.66 1.59 -1.76
N LEU A 312 22.59 2.37 -1.96
CA LEU A 312 21.21 1.90 -1.86
C LEU A 312 20.89 0.77 -2.84
N PHE A 313 21.39 0.85 -4.07
CA PHE A 313 21.16 -0.18 -5.08
C PHE A 313 21.83 -1.50 -4.68
N ASN A 314 23.11 -1.46 -4.31
CA ASN A 314 23.83 -2.65 -3.84
C ASN A 314 23.27 -3.18 -2.51
N TYR A 315 22.83 -2.30 -1.61
CA TYR A 315 22.14 -2.65 -0.37
C TYR A 315 20.80 -3.37 -0.62
N THR A 316 20.03 -2.90 -1.61
CA THR A 316 18.77 -3.55 -1.99
C THR A 316 19.03 -4.95 -2.55
N LYS A 317 20.07 -5.12 -3.37
CA LYS A 317 20.50 -6.43 -3.87
C LYS A 317 20.98 -7.36 -2.75
N ASP A 318 21.78 -6.87 -1.81
CA ASP A 318 22.25 -7.61 -0.62
C ASP A 318 21.07 -8.16 0.19
N LEU A 319 20.09 -7.30 0.52
CA LEU A 319 18.88 -7.75 1.22
C LEU A 319 18.03 -8.72 0.41
N PHE A 320 17.89 -8.49 -0.91
CA PHE A 320 17.15 -9.39 -1.80
C PHE A 320 17.77 -10.80 -1.88
N GLN A 321 19.09 -10.88 -1.75
CA GLN A 321 19.86 -12.12 -1.82
C GLN A 321 19.98 -12.87 -0.48
N ILE A 322 19.48 -12.29 0.63
CA ILE A 322 19.32 -13.03 1.89
C ILE A 322 18.44 -14.27 1.64
N PRO A 323 18.85 -15.47 2.11
CA PRO A 323 18.08 -16.69 1.91
C PRO A 323 16.60 -16.51 2.30
N GLY A 324 15.71 -16.84 1.36
CA GLY A 324 14.26 -16.74 1.53
C GLY A 324 13.64 -15.36 1.24
N VAL A 325 14.41 -14.27 1.15
CA VAL A 325 13.82 -12.93 0.92
C VAL A 325 13.30 -12.77 -0.50
N SER A 326 14.03 -13.26 -1.51
CA SER A 326 13.61 -13.17 -2.91
C SER A 326 12.26 -13.80 -3.20
N SER A 327 11.89 -14.88 -2.49
CA SER A 327 10.58 -15.54 -2.64
C SER A 327 9.41 -14.70 -2.15
N THR A 328 9.67 -13.66 -1.35
CA THR A 328 8.65 -12.72 -0.84
C THR A 328 8.33 -11.59 -1.82
N VAL A 329 9.06 -11.51 -2.95
CA VAL A 329 8.91 -10.45 -3.94
C VAL A 329 8.33 -11.04 -5.22
N ASN A 330 7.08 -10.69 -5.52
CA ASN A 330 6.47 -10.98 -6.81
C ASN A 330 6.30 -9.67 -7.59
N MET A 331 7.23 -9.41 -8.52
CA MET A 331 7.26 -8.14 -9.26
C MET A 331 6.05 -7.96 -10.16
N GLU A 332 5.52 -9.05 -10.73
CA GLU A 332 4.30 -9.01 -11.54
C GLU A 332 3.11 -8.52 -10.70
N HIS A 333 2.93 -9.06 -9.49
CA HIS A 333 1.88 -8.62 -8.57
C HIS A 333 2.05 -7.16 -8.17
N ILE A 334 3.28 -6.75 -7.84
CA ILE A 334 3.62 -5.36 -7.53
C ILE A 334 3.16 -4.43 -8.66
N LYS A 335 3.60 -4.68 -9.90
CA LYS A 335 3.27 -3.79 -11.05
C LYS A 335 1.78 -3.82 -11.37
N LYS A 336 1.17 -5.02 -11.46
CA LYS A 336 -0.28 -5.17 -11.72
C LYS A 336 -1.13 -4.41 -10.72
N HIS A 337 -0.76 -4.44 -9.43
CA HIS A 337 -1.48 -3.70 -8.41
C HIS A 337 -1.40 -2.20 -8.62
N TYR A 338 -0.19 -1.63 -8.63
CA TYR A 338 -0.05 -0.18 -8.61
C TYR A 338 -0.58 0.48 -9.87
N TYR A 339 -0.25 -0.06 -11.04
CA TYR A 339 -0.70 0.50 -12.31
C TYR A 339 -2.17 0.18 -12.60
N GLY A 340 -2.70 -0.96 -12.11
CA GLY A 340 -4.07 -1.41 -12.39
C GLY A 340 -5.14 -1.02 -11.37
N SER A 341 -4.76 -0.58 -10.17
CA SER A 341 -5.71 -0.33 -9.05
C SER A 341 -5.90 1.15 -8.71
N HIS A 342 -5.16 2.06 -9.37
CA HIS A 342 -5.21 3.49 -9.11
C HIS A 342 -5.66 4.29 -10.36
N PRO A 343 -6.93 4.15 -10.79
CA PRO A 343 -7.41 4.78 -12.02
C PRO A 343 -7.38 6.32 -11.98
N SER A 344 -7.34 6.93 -10.79
CA SER A 344 -7.14 8.38 -10.64
C SER A 344 -5.74 8.86 -11.03
N ILE A 345 -4.74 7.97 -11.01
CA ILE A 345 -3.35 8.26 -11.41
C ILE A 345 -3.09 7.72 -12.82
N ASN A 346 -3.55 6.49 -13.11
CA ASN A 346 -3.35 5.80 -14.38
C ASN A 346 -4.69 5.31 -14.94
N PRO A 347 -5.45 6.17 -15.64
CA PRO A 347 -6.84 5.89 -16.04
C PRO A 347 -7.00 4.64 -16.91
N TYR A 348 -6.02 4.35 -17.77
CA TYR A 348 -6.07 3.20 -18.68
C TYR A 348 -5.49 1.92 -18.10
N GLY A 349 -4.91 1.98 -16.90
CA GLY A 349 -4.34 0.79 -16.25
C GLY A 349 -3.16 0.17 -16.98
N ILE A 350 -2.50 0.91 -17.88
CA ILE A 350 -1.35 0.40 -18.66
C ILE A 350 -0.18 0.16 -17.72
N ILE A 351 0.44 -1.02 -17.83
CA ILE A 351 1.60 -1.42 -17.03
C ILE A 351 2.87 -1.17 -17.87
N PRO A 352 3.80 -0.30 -17.43
CA PRO A 352 5.08 -0.12 -18.09
C PRO A 352 5.92 -1.40 -18.13
N VAL A 353 6.67 -1.57 -19.22
CA VAL A 353 7.49 -2.77 -19.45
C VAL A 353 8.64 -2.88 -18.45
N GLY A 354 9.49 -1.85 -18.37
CA GLY A 354 10.75 -1.91 -17.62
C GLY A 354 10.62 -1.56 -16.14
N PRO A 355 11.75 -1.35 -15.45
CA PRO A 355 13.13 -1.51 -15.93
C PRO A 355 13.69 -2.94 -16.00
N ASP A 356 12.99 -3.93 -15.45
CA ASP A 356 13.42 -5.35 -15.46
C ASP A 356 14.82 -5.53 -14.81
N ILE A 357 14.94 -5.03 -13.59
CA ILE A 357 16.21 -5.04 -12.85
C ILE A 357 16.51 -6.46 -12.35
N ASP A 358 17.71 -6.95 -12.68
CA ASP A 358 18.26 -8.16 -12.08
C ASP A 358 18.81 -7.90 -10.67
N TYR A 359 17.96 -8.11 -9.65
CA TYR A 359 18.33 -7.99 -8.24
C TYR A 359 19.16 -9.18 -7.72
N LEU A 360 19.32 -10.27 -8.49
CA LEU A 360 20.22 -11.38 -8.18
C LEU A 360 21.65 -11.14 -8.68
N SER A 361 21.86 -10.10 -9.50
CA SER A 361 23.20 -9.70 -9.91
C SER A 361 24.11 -9.40 -8.71
N PRO A 362 25.43 -9.66 -8.79
CA PRO A 362 26.35 -9.43 -7.68
C PRO A 362 26.28 -8.01 -7.14
N HIS A 363 26.44 -7.87 -5.82
CA HIS A 363 26.55 -6.58 -5.13
C HIS A 363 27.94 -6.40 -4.50
N ASP A 364 28.30 -5.17 -4.15
CA ASP A 364 29.62 -4.85 -3.58
C ASP A 364 29.62 -4.69 -2.04
N ARG A 365 28.52 -5.04 -1.37
CA ARG A 365 28.33 -4.81 0.08
C ARG A 365 29.28 -5.60 0.98
N ASP A 366 29.92 -6.65 0.46
CA ASP A 366 30.94 -7.41 1.19
C ASP A 366 32.22 -6.60 1.48
N ARG A 367 32.39 -5.43 0.85
CA ARG A 367 33.48 -4.49 1.20
C ARG A 367 33.45 -3.98 2.65
N PHE A 368 32.33 -4.20 3.35
CA PHE A 368 32.16 -3.88 4.79
C PHE A 368 32.28 -5.11 5.70
N SER A 369 32.53 -6.29 5.13
CA SER A 369 32.78 -7.53 5.88
C SER A 369 34.25 -7.57 6.32
N SER A 370 34.61 -6.70 7.27
CA SER A 370 35.92 -6.66 7.92
C SER A 370 35.82 -7.01 9.39
#